data_AF-A0A0E0MXZ9-F1
#
_entry.id   AF-A0A0E0MXZ9-F1
#
_cell.length_a   1.000
_cell.length_b   1.000
_cell.length_c   1.000
_cell.angle_alpha   90.00
_cell.angle_beta   90.00
_cell.angle_gamma   90.00
#
_symmetry.space_group_name_H-M   'P 1'
#
loop_
_entity.id
_entity.type
_entity.pdbx_description
1 polymer ?
#
loop_
_entity_poly.entity_id
_entity_poly.type
_entity_poly.pdbx_seq_one_letter_code
_entity_poly.pdbx_strand_id
1 'polypeptide(L)'
;MYSTLVEGGGGRGRRGGGPFRETVAACDVRPRPPPPPPPPPPLAEDGAAPGRELNVFDMVEAYHREGWWPGVVSAAWPARGRKAAAAMYTVSFPSCREEAKLPASLVRRRRAFVRGRWMDARDVVPRVPQYDEGSNVEVMLDTGKHRAAWVTATVIKMVSSKNYVVRLKNKEGSVNIVDYCYIRPQPTFDRKKFEYELESSAEVEVNLGGAWSLGVISDVGSCGYGVRLKGHDSSEEEDYMLVLRALLRPYCKQDDQELMPCTAKISCRCSP
;
A
#
# COMPACT_ATOMS: atom_id res chain seq x y z
N MET A 1 5.97 0.43 -12.50
CA MET A 1 7.17 0.54 -13.36
C MET A 1 7.15 -0.67 -14.27
N TYR A 2 6.97 -0.48 -15.57
CA TYR A 2 7.16 -1.54 -16.56
C TYR A 2 8.47 -1.21 -17.26
N SER A 3 9.46 -2.11 -17.16
CA SER A 3 10.72 -2.01 -17.90
C SER A 3 10.57 -2.84 -19.17
N THR A 4 10.75 -2.22 -20.33
CA THR A 4 10.76 -2.91 -21.63
C THR A 4 12.17 -3.42 -21.89
N LEU A 5 12.33 -4.74 -21.85
CA LEU A 5 13.54 -5.41 -22.33
C LEU A 5 13.62 -5.20 -23.85
N VAL A 6 14.59 -4.43 -24.30
CA VAL A 6 14.91 -4.34 -25.73
C VAL A 6 15.90 -5.45 -26.04
N GLU A 7 15.45 -6.54 -26.67
CA GLU A 7 16.36 -7.51 -27.26
C GLU A 7 17.07 -6.86 -28.46
N GLY A 8 18.37 -6.61 -28.29
CA GLY A 8 19.24 -6.21 -29.39
C GLY A 8 19.33 -7.33 -30.42
N GLY A 9 18.79 -7.08 -31.61
CA GLY A 9 18.75 -8.04 -32.71
C GLY A 9 20.13 -8.42 -33.26
N GLY A 10 20.25 -9.70 -33.60
CA GLY A 10 20.95 -10.19 -34.78
C GLY A 10 22.49 -10.29 -34.73
N GLY A 11 23.00 -11.48 -34.43
CA GLY A 11 24.37 -11.86 -34.76
C GLY A 11 24.78 -13.24 -34.24
N ARG A 12 24.81 -14.25 -35.11
CA ARG A 12 25.33 -15.59 -34.80
C ARG A 12 26.82 -15.50 -34.44
N GLY A 13 27.21 -15.90 -33.23
CA GLY A 13 28.60 -16.23 -32.92
C GLY A 13 29.03 -16.08 -31.46
N ARG A 14 29.42 -17.21 -30.86
CA ARG A 14 30.20 -17.40 -29.62
C ARG A 14 29.55 -17.10 -28.27
N ARG A 15 29.55 -18.15 -27.45
CA ARG A 15 29.27 -18.17 -26.00
C ARG A 15 30.14 -17.17 -25.26
N GLY A 16 29.50 -16.28 -24.53
CA GLY A 16 30.13 -15.27 -23.67
C GLY A 16 29.17 -14.10 -23.49
N GLY A 17 28.06 -14.32 -22.76
CA GLY A 17 27.15 -13.23 -22.41
C GLY A 17 27.94 -12.19 -21.62
N GLY A 18 28.16 -11.03 -22.22
CA GLY A 18 28.80 -9.90 -21.53
C GLY A 18 27.98 -9.50 -20.30
N PRO A 19 28.55 -8.68 -19.40
CA PRO A 19 27.83 -8.18 -18.24
C PRO A 19 26.49 -7.59 -18.68
N PHE A 20 25.43 -7.91 -17.96
CA PHE A 20 24.09 -7.39 -18.23
C PHE A 20 24.16 -5.85 -18.23
N ARG A 21 23.69 -5.24 -19.32
CA ARG A 21 23.64 -3.79 -19.48
C ARG A 21 22.17 -3.37 -19.44
N GLU A 22 21.85 -2.43 -18.56
CA GLU A 22 20.55 -1.80 -18.47
C GLU A 22 20.73 -0.29 -18.57
N THR A 23 19.83 0.38 -19.29
CA THR A 23 19.76 1.84 -19.29
C THR A 23 18.78 2.25 -18.19
N VAL A 24 19.27 2.99 -17.19
CA VAL A 24 18.48 3.47 -16.07
C VAL A 24 18.41 4.99 -16.11
N ALA A 25 17.33 5.57 -15.62
CA ALA A 25 17.24 7.02 -15.52
C ALA A 25 18.29 7.53 -14.52
N ALA A 26 18.89 8.69 -14.80
CA ALA A 26 19.91 9.27 -13.92
C ALA A 26 19.40 9.49 -12.49
N CYS A 27 18.09 9.72 -12.32
CA CYS A 27 17.45 9.86 -11.01
C CYS A 27 17.38 8.54 -10.20
N ASP A 28 17.54 7.40 -10.86
CA ASP A 28 17.53 6.07 -10.24
C ASP A 28 18.96 5.61 -9.86
N VAL A 29 19.97 6.38 -10.27
CA VAL A 29 21.37 6.14 -9.92
C VAL A 29 21.75 6.99 -8.71
N ARG A 30 22.33 6.35 -7.70
CA ARG A 30 22.91 7.00 -6.53
C ARG A 30 24.20 6.29 -6.12
N PRO A 31 25.14 6.97 -5.45
CA PRO A 31 26.30 6.30 -4.87
C PRO A 31 25.87 5.23 -3.85
N ARG A 32 26.82 4.45 -3.33
CA ARG A 32 26.52 3.60 -2.17
C ARG A 32 26.37 4.48 -0.92
N PRO A 33 25.34 4.28 -0.09
CA PRO A 33 25.27 4.92 1.21
C PRO A 33 26.54 4.61 2.02
N PRO A 34 27.11 5.59 2.74
CA PRO A 34 28.24 5.32 3.60
C PRO A 34 27.81 4.31 4.68
N PRO A 35 28.72 3.43 5.12
CA PRO A 35 28.44 2.51 6.21
C PRO A 35 27.96 3.29 7.45
N PRO A 36 27.12 2.68 8.30
CA PRO A 36 26.74 3.29 9.56
C PRO A 36 28.02 3.67 10.33
N PRO A 37 28.04 4.83 11.01
CA PRO A 37 29.21 5.22 11.79
C PRO A 37 29.53 4.11 12.81
N PRO A 38 30.82 3.84 13.07
CA PRO A 38 31.19 2.91 14.13
C PRO A 38 30.56 3.38 15.46
N PRO A 39 30.18 2.45 16.35
CA PRO A 39 29.68 2.83 17.66
C PRO A 39 30.73 3.73 18.35
N PRO A 40 30.30 4.77 19.09
CA PRO A 40 31.24 5.56 19.87
C PRO A 40 32.02 4.62 20.82
N PRO A 41 33.29 4.93 21.13
CA PRO A 41 34.05 4.16 22.10
C PRO A 41 33.25 4.05 23.41
N PRO A 42 33.34 2.92 24.14
CA PRO A 42 32.60 2.72 25.37
C PRO A 42 33.04 3.77 26.40
N LEU A 43 32.28 4.85 26.51
CA LEU A 43 32.36 5.76 27.64
C LEU A 43 31.48 5.17 28.75
N ALA A 44 32.12 5.01 29.91
CA ALA A 44 31.68 4.49 31.21
C ALA A 44 30.15 4.30 31.44
N GLU A 45 29.83 3.10 31.96
CA GLU A 45 28.79 2.72 32.94
C GLU A 45 27.32 3.14 32.75
N ASP A 46 26.97 4.07 31.86
CA ASP A 46 25.57 4.43 31.58
C ASP A 46 25.12 3.96 30.18
N GLY A 47 25.29 2.65 29.91
CA GLY A 47 24.42 1.82 29.07
C GLY A 47 23.95 2.29 27.67
N ALA A 48 24.46 3.37 27.09
CA ALA A 48 23.91 3.98 25.89
C ALA A 48 25.01 4.43 24.91
N ALA A 49 25.48 3.48 24.10
CA ALA A 49 25.98 3.78 22.76
C ALA A 49 24.93 3.26 21.76
N PRO A 50 23.94 4.05 21.35
CA PRO A 50 22.89 3.56 20.48
C PRO A 50 23.44 3.52 19.05
N GLY A 51 23.77 2.32 18.56
CA GLY A 51 23.36 2.00 17.20
C GLY A 51 21.85 2.22 17.17
N ARG A 52 21.41 3.40 16.75
CA ARG A 52 20.09 3.98 17.05
C ARG A 52 19.01 2.93 16.79
N GLU A 53 18.48 2.36 17.88
CA GLU A 53 17.46 1.32 17.81
C GLU A 53 16.37 1.78 16.85
N LEU A 54 16.00 0.90 15.93
CA LEU A 54 14.93 1.20 14.98
C LEU A 54 13.61 1.04 15.72
N ASN A 55 12.81 2.10 15.69
CA ASN A 55 11.49 2.07 16.28
C ASN A 55 10.47 1.55 15.27
N VAL A 56 9.36 1.01 15.76
CA VAL A 56 8.20 0.75 14.92
C VAL A 56 7.81 2.04 14.19
N PHE A 57 7.56 1.91 12.90
CA PHE A 57 7.31 2.99 11.93
C PHE A 57 8.53 3.78 11.44
N ASP A 58 9.76 3.42 11.81
CA ASP A 58 10.95 4.00 11.20
C ASP A 58 11.03 3.63 9.70
N MET A 59 11.41 4.60 8.86
CA MET A 59 11.70 4.38 7.44
C MET A 59 13.06 3.71 7.27
N VAL A 60 13.09 2.57 6.60
CA VAL A 60 14.28 1.73 6.47
C VAL A 60 14.53 1.34 5.02
N GLU A 61 15.74 0.86 4.77
CA GLU A 61 16.05 -0.01 3.65
C GLU A 61 16.37 -1.39 4.21
N ALA A 62 15.74 -2.41 3.65
CA ALA A 62 15.92 -3.80 4.05
C ALA A 62 16.54 -4.59 2.90
N TYR A 63 17.54 -5.41 3.21
CA TYR A 63 18.12 -6.31 2.24
C TYR A 63 17.23 -7.55 2.11
N HIS A 64 16.48 -7.61 1.02
CA HIS A 64 15.50 -8.65 0.73
C HIS A 64 15.52 -8.98 -0.76
N ARG A 65 15.34 -10.25 -1.13
CA ARG A 65 15.38 -10.70 -2.55
C ARG A 65 16.54 -10.09 -3.35
N GLU A 66 17.76 -10.23 -2.81
CA GLU A 66 19.02 -9.80 -3.44
C GLU A 66 19.17 -8.28 -3.66
N GLY A 67 18.34 -7.45 -3.03
CA GLY A 67 18.38 -6.00 -3.17
C GLY A 67 18.08 -5.23 -1.88
N TRP A 68 18.43 -3.95 -1.84
CA TRP A 68 18.04 -3.04 -0.76
C TRP A 68 16.74 -2.34 -1.13
N TRP A 69 15.65 -2.69 -0.45
CA TRP A 69 14.31 -2.19 -0.75
C TRP A 69 13.83 -1.21 0.32
N PRO A 70 13.17 -0.11 -0.06
CA PRO A 70 12.56 0.80 0.91
C PRO A 70 11.42 0.08 1.65
N GLY A 71 11.40 0.21 2.97
CA GLY A 71 10.37 -0.39 3.82
C GLY A 71 10.10 0.43 5.07
N VAL A 72 9.19 -0.07 5.89
CA VAL A 72 8.83 0.52 7.19
C VAL A 72 8.87 -0.57 8.25
N VAL A 73 9.47 -0.29 9.42
CA VAL A 73 9.48 -1.26 10.52
C VAL A 73 8.06 -1.46 11.05
N SER A 74 7.51 -2.68 10.95
CA SER A 74 6.20 -3.02 11.51
C SER A 74 6.30 -3.66 12.90
N ALA A 75 7.42 -4.30 13.22
CA ALA A 75 7.72 -4.82 14.56
C ALA A 75 9.22 -4.81 14.84
N ALA A 76 9.58 -4.63 16.11
CA ALA A 76 10.97 -4.60 16.56
C ALA A 76 11.16 -5.47 17.79
N TRP A 77 12.18 -6.31 17.78
CA TRP A 77 12.64 -7.11 18.92
C TRP A 77 14.10 -6.74 19.19
N PRO A 78 14.33 -5.62 19.91
CA PRO A 78 15.67 -5.16 20.22
C PRO A 78 16.35 -6.14 21.18
N ALA A 79 17.65 -6.35 20.99
CA ALA A 79 18.47 -7.17 21.87
C ALA A 79 19.42 -6.27 22.68
N ARG A 80 19.54 -6.52 23.99
CA ARG A 80 20.33 -5.69 24.91
C ARG A 80 21.73 -6.25 25.15
N GLY A 81 22.67 -5.36 25.51
CA GLY A 81 24.03 -5.70 25.90
C GLY A 81 24.79 -6.47 24.81
N ARG A 82 25.55 -7.51 25.20
CA ARG A 82 26.35 -8.35 24.29
C ARG A 82 25.54 -9.05 23.19
N LYS A 83 24.20 -9.02 23.25
CA LYS A 83 23.31 -9.65 22.26
C LYS A 83 22.77 -8.68 21.21
N ALA A 84 23.20 -7.42 21.14
CA ALA A 84 22.69 -6.43 20.17
C ALA A 84 22.64 -6.93 18.71
N ALA A 85 23.60 -7.77 18.30
CA ALA A 85 23.62 -8.41 16.97
C ALA A 85 22.45 -9.39 16.72
N ALA A 86 21.76 -9.84 17.77
CA ALA A 86 20.58 -10.71 17.71
C ALA A 86 19.26 -9.92 17.61
N ALA A 87 19.30 -8.59 17.53
CA ALA A 87 18.11 -7.79 17.31
C ALA A 87 17.46 -8.17 15.98
N MET A 88 16.13 -8.28 15.99
CA MET A 88 15.31 -8.67 14.84
C MET A 88 14.27 -7.59 14.57
N TYR A 89 13.95 -7.39 13.30
CA TYR A 89 12.94 -6.45 12.85
C TYR A 89 12.02 -7.13 11.83
N THR A 90 10.72 -6.84 11.90
CA THR A 90 9.83 -7.07 10.76
C THR A 90 9.75 -5.78 9.97
N VAL A 91 10.04 -5.87 8.68
CA VAL A 91 9.95 -4.76 7.73
C VAL A 91 8.79 -5.04 6.78
N SER A 92 7.85 -4.08 6.73
CA SER A 92 6.76 -4.07 5.77
C SER A 92 7.20 -3.38 4.48
N PHE A 93 6.77 -3.96 3.36
CA PHE A 93 6.89 -3.46 1.99
C PHE A 93 5.48 -3.19 1.44
N PRO A 94 4.84 -2.06 1.80
CA PRO A 94 3.40 -1.88 1.59
C PRO A 94 2.99 -1.89 0.12
N SER A 95 3.86 -1.44 -0.79
CA SER A 95 3.61 -1.42 -2.23
C SER A 95 3.43 -2.81 -2.86
N CYS A 96 3.98 -3.86 -2.24
CA CYS A 96 3.80 -5.25 -2.66
C CYS A 96 3.10 -6.11 -1.59
N ARG A 97 2.59 -5.49 -0.52
CA ARG A 97 1.91 -6.15 0.61
C ARG A 97 2.71 -7.29 1.24
N GLU A 98 4.04 -7.18 1.23
CA GLU A 98 4.94 -8.18 1.79
C GLU A 98 5.51 -7.72 3.13
N GLU A 99 5.81 -8.66 4.02
CA GLU A 99 6.62 -8.40 5.20
C GLU A 99 7.79 -9.38 5.26
N ALA A 100 8.94 -8.93 5.76
CA ALA A 100 10.09 -9.79 6.01
C ALA A 100 10.62 -9.61 7.43
N LYS A 101 10.82 -10.73 8.14
CA LYS A 101 11.52 -10.75 9.42
C LYS A 101 13.02 -10.91 9.18
N LEU A 102 13.80 -9.90 9.57
CA LEU A 102 15.20 -9.76 9.22
C LEU A 102 16.05 -9.44 10.46
N PRO A 103 17.29 -9.94 10.54
CA PRO A 103 18.24 -9.51 11.56
C PRO A 103 18.64 -8.05 11.34
N ALA A 104 19.10 -7.39 12.41
CA ALA A 104 19.56 -6.00 12.37
C ALA A 104 20.64 -5.73 11.32
N SER A 105 21.47 -6.71 10.97
CA SER A 105 22.49 -6.59 9.91
C SER A 105 21.92 -6.37 8.51
N LEU A 106 20.67 -6.77 8.28
CA LEU A 106 19.99 -6.64 6.98
C LEU A 106 18.98 -5.49 6.95
N VAL A 107 18.92 -4.65 7.99
CA VAL A 107 18.01 -3.50 8.06
C VAL A 107 18.81 -2.26 8.42
N ARG A 108 18.67 -1.20 7.62
CA ARG A 108 19.32 0.08 7.88
C ARG A 108 18.34 1.23 7.76
N ARG A 109 18.61 2.34 8.43
CA ARG A 109 17.83 3.57 8.25
C ARG A 109 17.85 4.01 6.79
N ARG A 110 16.69 4.40 6.27
CA ARG A 110 16.58 4.91 4.90
C ARG A 110 17.29 6.25 4.78
N ARG A 111 18.16 6.37 3.78
CA ARG A 111 18.83 7.62 3.43
C ARG A 111 18.48 8.03 2.01
N ALA A 112 18.34 9.33 1.79
CA ALA A 112 18.16 9.91 0.47
C ALA A 112 19.45 10.61 0.04
N PHE A 113 19.82 10.46 -1.23
CA PHE A 113 20.95 11.18 -1.81
C PHE A 113 20.41 12.42 -2.51
N VAL A 114 20.66 13.59 -1.94
CA VAL A 114 20.05 14.85 -2.37
C VAL A 114 21.15 15.90 -2.45
N ARG A 115 21.30 16.53 -3.62
CA ARG A 115 22.30 17.59 -3.87
C ARG A 115 23.72 17.18 -3.46
N GLY A 116 24.13 15.96 -3.85
CA GLY A 116 25.49 15.47 -3.61
C GLY A 116 25.77 14.93 -2.20
N ARG A 117 24.78 14.91 -1.30
CA ARG A 117 24.97 14.45 0.09
C ARG A 117 23.93 13.41 0.50
N TRP A 118 24.34 12.50 1.38
CA TRP A 118 23.44 11.58 2.06
C TRP A 118 22.76 12.26 3.23
N MET A 119 21.43 12.21 3.25
CA MET A 119 20.61 12.72 4.35
C MET A 119 19.67 11.63 4.85
N ASP A 120 19.24 11.71 6.11
CA ASP A 120 18.21 10.83 6.63
C ASP A 120 16.91 11.10 5.85
N ALA A 121 16.29 10.05 5.30
CA ALA A 121 15.12 10.20 4.44
C ALA A 121 13.95 10.88 5.17
N ARG A 122 13.88 10.77 6.51
CA ARG A 122 12.86 11.45 7.31
C ARG A 122 12.92 12.97 7.23
N ASP A 123 14.10 13.52 6.96
CA ASP A 123 14.35 14.96 7.01
C ASP A 123 14.16 15.62 5.64
N VAL A 124 14.10 14.83 4.56
CA VAL A 124 14.13 15.36 3.18
C VAL A 124 13.10 14.79 2.23
N VAL A 125 12.45 13.66 2.57
CA VAL A 125 11.34 13.13 1.78
C VAL A 125 10.08 13.93 2.12
N PRO A 126 9.40 14.56 1.15
CA PRO A 126 8.16 15.28 1.41
C PRO A 126 7.11 14.40 2.09
N ARG A 127 6.40 14.99 3.06
CA ARG A 127 5.32 14.36 3.80
C ARG A 127 4.05 15.18 3.63
N VAL A 128 3.54 15.21 2.40
CA VAL A 128 2.25 15.83 2.10
C VAL A 128 1.19 14.74 2.20
N PRO A 129 0.38 14.72 3.27
CA PRO A 129 -0.67 13.72 3.41
C PRO A 129 -1.74 13.90 2.34
N GLN A 130 -2.06 12.81 1.65
CA GLN A 130 -3.27 12.65 0.84
C GLN A 130 -4.49 12.39 1.71
N TYR A 131 -4.29 11.81 2.91
CA TYR A 131 -5.33 11.56 3.88
C TYR A 131 -4.89 12.10 5.25
N ASP A 132 -5.73 12.91 5.87
CA ASP A 132 -5.45 13.49 7.19
C ASP A 132 -5.58 12.45 8.30
N GLU A 133 -4.83 12.66 9.39
CA GLU A 133 -4.98 11.86 10.61
C GLU A 133 -6.41 11.94 11.15
N GLY A 134 -6.98 10.79 11.52
CA GLY A 134 -8.38 10.68 11.95
C GLY A 134 -9.38 10.50 10.80
N SER A 135 -8.99 10.65 9.54
CA SER A 135 -9.89 10.44 8.40
C SER A 135 -10.44 9.01 8.36
N ASN A 136 -11.72 8.89 8.01
CA ASN A 136 -12.36 7.60 7.73
C ASN A 136 -12.14 7.23 6.26
N VAL A 137 -11.48 6.11 6.06
CA VAL A 137 -11.10 5.60 4.74
C VAL A 137 -11.53 4.14 4.61
N GLU A 138 -11.44 3.61 3.39
CA GLU A 138 -11.50 2.18 3.15
C GLU A 138 -10.15 1.71 2.64
N VAL A 139 -9.69 0.56 3.13
CA VAL A 139 -8.44 -0.05 2.72
C VAL A 139 -8.69 -1.38 2.05
N MET A 140 -8.01 -1.59 0.93
CA MET A 140 -8.09 -2.84 0.20
C MET A 140 -7.20 -3.88 0.89
N LEU A 141 -7.82 -4.91 1.44
CA LEU A 141 -7.13 -6.06 2.01
C LEU A 141 -7.20 -7.24 1.05
N ASP A 142 -6.13 -8.01 0.97
CA ASP A 142 -6.17 -9.33 0.36
C ASP A 142 -6.71 -10.33 1.40
N THR A 143 -7.94 -10.82 1.21
CA THR A 143 -8.57 -11.77 2.14
C THR A 143 -8.38 -13.23 1.75
N GLY A 144 -7.45 -13.53 0.83
CA GLY A 144 -7.00 -14.88 0.50
C GLY A 144 -8.05 -15.71 -0.24
N LYS A 145 -9.10 -16.18 0.45
CA LYS A 145 -10.19 -17.00 -0.14
C LYS A 145 -11.25 -16.18 -0.86
N HIS A 146 -11.55 -14.99 -0.34
CA HIS A 146 -12.39 -14.01 -1.02
C HIS A 146 -11.50 -12.84 -1.41
N ARG A 147 -11.78 -12.28 -2.59
CA ARG A 147 -10.95 -11.33 -3.34
C ARG A 147 -10.62 -10.06 -2.54
N ALA A 148 -9.79 -9.21 -3.13
CA ALA A 148 -9.51 -7.88 -2.62
C ALA A 148 -10.81 -7.17 -2.18
N ALA A 149 -10.96 -6.94 -0.87
CA ALA A 149 -12.16 -6.35 -0.31
C ALA A 149 -11.80 -5.05 0.41
N TRP A 150 -12.70 -4.07 0.29
CA TRP A 150 -12.54 -2.77 0.94
C TRP A 150 -13.06 -2.83 2.37
N VAL A 151 -12.17 -2.63 3.32
CA VAL A 151 -12.48 -2.66 4.76
C VAL A 151 -12.40 -1.25 5.31
N THR A 152 -13.41 -0.85 6.08
CA THR A 152 -13.42 0.47 6.72
C THR A 152 -12.29 0.59 7.75
N ALA A 153 -11.61 1.74 7.74
CA ALA A 153 -10.47 2.01 8.58
C ALA A 153 -10.39 3.50 8.97
N THR A 154 -9.59 3.79 9.99
CA THR A 154 -9.24 5.16 10.37
C THR A 154 -7.75 5.37 10.14
N VAL A 155 -7.39 6.48 9.50
CA VAL A 155 -6.00 6.89 9.34
C VAL A 155 -5.44 7.28 10.69
N ILE A 156 -4.34 6.64 11.10
CA ILE A 156 -3.64 6.96 12.33
C ILE A 156 -2.55 8.01 12.06
N LYS A 157 -1.70 7.76 11.06
CA LYS A 157 -0.62 8.67 10.65
C LYS A 157 0.01 8.27 9.33
N MET A 158 0.66 9.23 8.68
CA MET A 158 1.60 8.97 7.59
C MET A 158 2.96 8.52 8.14
N VAL A 159 3.53 7.46 7.58
CA VAL A 159 4.86 6.93 7.98
C VAL A 159 5.91 7.00 6.89
N SER A 160 5.49 7.15 5.63
CA SER A 160 6.35 7.49 4.49
C SER A 160 5.55 8.33 3.50
N SER A 161 6.19 8.85 2.43
CA SER A 161 5.50 9.62 1.39
C SER A 161 4.32 8.90 0.73
N LYS A 162 4.27 7.55 0.82
CA LYS A 162 3.21 6.72 0.22
C LYS A 162 2.52 5.81 1.22
N ASN A 163 3.02 5.71 2.46
CA ASN A 163 2.58 4.69 3.40
C ASN A 163 1.88 5.31 4.61
N TYR A 164 0.74 4.73 4.97
CA TYR A 164 -0.06 5.13 6.12
C TYR A 164 -0.16 3.99 7.11
N VAL A 165 -0.25 4.35 8.39
CA VAL A 165 -0.72 3.46 9.44
C VAL A 165 -2.22 3.67 9.56
N VAL A 166 -2.97 2.58 9.45
CA VAL A 166 -4.43 2.57 9.55
C VAL A 166 -4.87 1.60 10.63
N ARG A 167 -6.00 1.90 11.26
CA ARG A 167 -6.69 0.99 12.17
C ARG A 167 -7.95 0.49 11.49
N LEU A 168 -8.05 -0.82 11.29
CA LEU A 168 -9.25 -1.43 10.72
C LEU A 168 -10.39 -1.38 11.74
N LYS A 169 -11.61 -1.10 11.29
CA LYS A 169 -12.79 -1.07 12.19
C LYS A 169 -13.34 -2.46 12.50
N ASN A 170 -13.13 -3.43 11.62
CA ASN A 170 -13.60 -4.81 11.80
C ASN A 170 -12.64 -5.71 12.61
N LYS A 171 -11.44 -5.21 12.95
CA LYS A 171 -10.44 -5.92 13.74
C LYS A 171 -9.94 -5.00 14.84
N GLU A 172 -10.42 -5.22 16.06
CA GLU A 172 -9.98 -4.44 17.21
C GLU A 172 -8.48 -4.62 17.48
N GLY A 173 -7.81 -3.52 17.83
CA GLY A 173 -6.42 -3.50 18.29
C GLY A 173 -5.32 -3.56 17.23
N SER A 174 -5.60 -4.06 16.02
CA SER A 174 -4.57 -4.24 14.99
C SER A 174 -4.39 -3.01 14.09
N VAL A 175 -3.16 -2.49 14.04
CA VAL A 175 -2.74 -1.46 13.08
C VAL A 175 -2.08 -2.10 11.87
N ASN A 176 -2.29 -1.53 10.68
CA ASN A 176 -1.73 -2.02 9.42
C ASN A 176 -0.95 -0.89 8.74
N ILE A 177 0.17 -1.23 8.11
CA ILE A 177 0.92 -0.32 7.25
C ILE A 177 0.50 -0.59 5.82
N VAL A 178 -0.07 0.40 5.16
CA VAL A 178 -0.66 0.28 3.82
C VAL A 178 -0.13 1.37 2.89
N ASP A 179 0.07 1.03 1.62
CA ASP A 179 0.36 2.01 0.58
C ASP A 179 -0.92 2.78 0.22
N TYR A 180 -0.80 4.07 -0.09
CA TYR A 180 -1.92 4.95 -0.43
C TYR A 180 -2.73 4.44 -1.63
N CYS A 181 -2.10 3.67 -2.53
CA CYS A 181 -2.80 3.08 -3.69
C CYS A 181 -3.87 2.07 -3.26
N TYR A 182 -3.79 1.55 -2.04
CA TYR A 182 -4.76 0.63 -1.44
C TYR A 182 -5.69 1.33 -0.45
N ILE A 183 -5.76 2.67 -0.47
CA ILE A 183 -6.65 3.46 0.37
C ILE A 183 -7.54 4.28 -0.55
N ARG A 184 -8.84 4.31 -0.23
CA ARG A 184 -9.80 5.24 -0.84
C ARG A 184 -10.62 5.98 0.22
N PRO A 185 -11.16 7.18 -0.08
CA PRO A 185 -12.19 7.79 0.75
C PRO A 185 -13.37 6.83 0.93
N GLN A 186 -14.02 6.88 2.09
CA GLN A 186 -15.25 6.12 2.28
C GLN A 186 -16.31 6.63 1.28
N PRO A 187 -16.89 5.76 0.44
CA PRO A 187 -17.87 6.18 -0.55
C PRO A 187 -19.05 6.91 0.09
N THR A 188 -19.33 8.12 -0.38
CA THR A 188 -20.54 8.86 -0.06
C THR A 188 -21.59 8.58 -1.13
N PHE A 189 -22.70 7.96 -0.76
CA PHE A 189 -23.83 7.77 -1.66
C PHE A 189 -25.15 8.05 -0.94
N ASP A 190 -26.11 8.60 -1.67
CA ASP A 190 -27.44 8.84 -1.15
C ASP A 190 -28.21 7.53 -1.13
N ARG A 191 -28.40 6.98 0.08
CA ARG A 191 -29.10 5.71 0.28
C ARG A 191 -30.54 5.75 -0.22
N LYS A 192 -31.20 6.92 -0.21
CA LYS A 192 -32.58 7.07 -0.69
C LYS A 192 -32.65 7.03 -2.22
N LYS A 193 -31.66 7.63 -2.91
CA LYS A 193 -31.55 7.53 -4.38
C LYS A 193 -31.23 6.10 -4.84
N PHE A 194 -30.51 5.35 -4.01
CA PHE A 194 -30.19 3.94 -4.28
C PHE A 194 -31.38 2.99 -4.07
N GLU A 195 -32.44 3.44 -3.39
CA GLU A 195 -33.52 2.58 -2.90
C GLU A 195 -34.43 2.01 -4.01
N TYR A 196 -34.32 2.51 -5.26
CA TYR A 196 -35.33 2.24 -6.31
C TYR A 196 -34.87 1.60 -7.64
N GLU A 197 -33.57 1.48 -7.99
CA GLU A 197 -33.19 1.06 -9.36
C GLU A 197 -31.88 0.25 -9.44
N LEU A 198 -31.81 -0.89 -8.74
CA LEU A 198 -30.80 -1.90 -9.10
C LEU A 198 -31.38 -2.84 -10.14
N GLU A 199 -30.93 -2.68 -11.38
CA GLU A 199 -31.28 -3.56 -12.49
C GLU A 199 -30.35 -4.78 -12.52
N SER A 200 -30.83 -5.85 -13.17
CA SER A 200 -29.94 -6.94 -13.59
C SER A 200 -28.75 -6.39 -14.37
N SER A 201 -27.57 -6.95 -14.16
CA SER A 201 -26.26 -6.51 -14.68
C SER A 201 -25.61 -5.28 -14.03
N ALA A 202 -26.28 -4.61 -13.08
CA ALA A 202 -25.65 -3.50 -12.35
C ALA A 202 -24.43 -3.96 -11.54
N GLU A 203 -23.31 -3.23 -11.63
CA GLU A 203 -22.14 -3.43 -10.77
C GLU A 203 -22.39 -2.82 -9.38
N VAL A 204 -22.19 -3.62 -8.34
CA VAL A 204 -22.42 -3.25 -6.94
C VAL A 204 -21.26 -3.68 -6.06
N GLU A 205 -21.17 -3.08 -4.89
CA GLU A 205 -20.34 -3.63 -3.81
C GLU A 205 -21.23 -4.26 -2.73
N VAL A 206 -20.83 -5.45 -2.31
CA VAL A 206 -21.55 -6.29 -1.35
C VAL A 206 -20.80 -6.27 -0.03
N ASN A 207 -21.48 -5.90 1.06
CA ASN A 207 -20.93 -5.98 2.41
C ASN A 207 -21.06 -7.41 2.96
N LEU A 208 -19.92 -8.07 3.11
CA LEU A 208 -19.79 -9.39 3.70
C LEU A 208 -18.94 -9.28 4.97
N GLY A 209 -19.59 -9.27 6.14
CA GLY A 209 -18.89 -9.21 7.43
C GLY A 209 -18.04 -7.95 7.61
N GLY A 210 -18.48 -6.80 7.10
CA GLY A 210 -17.77 -5.53 7.20
C GLY A 210 -16.70 -5.28 6.12
N ALA A 211 -16.61 -6.17 5.13
CA ALA A 211 -15.75 -6.01 3.95
C ALA A 211 -16.62 -5.85 2.69
N TRP A 212 -16.27 -4.90 1.83
CA TRP A 212 -17.00 -4.63 0.59
C TRP A 212 -16.32 -5.30 -0.59
N SER A 213 -17.06 -6.18 -1.27
CA SER A 213 -16.58 -6.98 -2.40
C SER A 213 -17.36 -6.64 -3.67
N LEU A 214 -16.68 -6.61 -4.82
CA LEU A 214 -17.31 -6.33 -6.10
C LEU A 214 -18.25 -7.48 -6.52
N GLY A 215 -19.45 -7.13 -6.96
CA GLY A 215 -20.44 -8.05 -7.50
C GLY A 215 -21.26 -7.45 -8.62
N VAL A 216 -22.02 -8.31 -9.28
CA VAL A 216 -22.95 -7.96 -10.36
C VAL A 216 -24.32 -8.52 -10.01
N ILE A 217 -25.35 -7.69 -10.12
CA ILE A 217 -26.74 -8.13 -9.92
C ILE A 217 -27.08 -9.14 -11.02
N SER A 218 -27.49 -10.34 -10.63
CA SER A 218 -28.01 -11.37 -11.53
C SER A 218 -29.52 -11.22 -11.69
N ASP A 219 -30.22 -11.19 -10.56
CA ASP A 219 -31.68 -11.26 -10.51
C ASP A 219 -32.22 -10.33 -9.43
N VAL A 220 -33.39 -9.75 -9.69
CA VAL A 220 -34.09 -8.85 -8.78
C VAL A 220 -35.26 -9.59 -8.15
N GLY A 221 -35.19 -9.85 -6.85
CA GLY A 221 -36.25 -10.50 -6.08
C GLY A 221 -37.09 -9.50 -5.29
N SER A 222 -38.21 -9.96 -4.74
CA SER A 222 -39.10 -9.15 -3.89
C SER A 222 -38.45 -8.75 -2.56
N CYS A 223 -37.54 -9.57 -2.02
CA CYS A 223 -36.91 -9.38 -0.70
C CYS A 223 -35.39 -9.15 -0.76
N GLY A 224 -34.78 -9.12 -1.95
CA GLY A 224 -33.33 -9.01 -2.10
C GLY A 224 -32.88 -9.15 -3.54
N TYR A 225 -31.57 -9.30 -3.72
CA TYR A 225 -30.93 -9.43 -5.03
C TYR A 225 -30.09 -10.70 -5.06
N GLY A 226 -30.16 -11.42 -6.18
CA GLY A 226 -29.14 -12.41 -6.52
C GLY A 226 -27.90 -11.67 -7.01
N VAL A 227 -26.76 -11.89 -6.38
CA VAL A 227 -25.50 -11.22 -6.74
C VAL A 227 -24.43 -12.25 -7.04
N ARG A 228 -23.79 -12.14 -8.19
CA ARG A 228 -22.57 -12.86 -8.53
C ARG A 228 -21.37 -12.03 -8.14
N LEU A 229 -20.52 -12.52 -7.24
CA LEU A 229 -19.28 -11.85 -6.90
C LEU A 229 -18.27 -11.95 -8.07
N LYS A 230 -17.54 -10.88 -8.41
CA LYS A 230 -16.57 -10.85 -9.52
C LYS A 230 -15.15 -11.23 -9.09
N GLY A 231 -14.51 -12.17 -9.80
CA GLY A 231 -13.23 -12.79 -9.42
C GLY A 231 -12.10 -12.64 -10.39
N HIS A 232 -10.90 -13.01 -9.92
CA HIS A 232 -9.68 -12.97 -10.73
C HIS A 232 -9.55 -14.19 -11.66
N ASP A 233 -10.05 -15.37 -11.25
CA ASP A 233 -9.95 -16.58 -12.06
C ASP A 233 -11.34 -17.11 -12.42
N SER A 234 -11.53 -17.31 -13.72
CA SER A 234 -12.77 -17.73 -14.40
C SER A 234 -13.08 -19.21 -14.25
N SER A 235 -12.83 -19.81 -13.08
CA SER A 235 -13.17 -21.22 -12.84
C SER A 235 -14.48 -21.34 -12.04
N GLU A 236 -15.58 -21.34 -12.79
CA GLU A 236 -16.90 -22.00 -12.61
C GLU A 236 -17.48 -22.36 -11.23
N GLU A 237 -17.10 -21.72 -10.13
CA GLU A 237 -18.05 -21.45 -9.05
C GLU A 237 -18.25 -19.95 -8.97
N GLU A 238 -19.23 -19.46 -9.73
CA GLU A 238 -19.79 -18.15 -9.48
C GLU A 238 -20.34 -18.17 -8.05
N ASP A 239 -19.68 -17.49 -7.10
CA ASP A 239 -20.23 -17.25 -5.76
C ASP A 239 -21.51 -16.41 -5.90
N TYR A 240 -22.62 -17.11 -6.15
CA TYR A 240 -23.96 -16.57 -6.18
C TYR A 240 -24.48 -16.48 -4.77
N MET A 241 -24.93 -15.28 -4.39
CA MET A 241 -25.42 -15.01 -3.06
C MET A 241 -26.74 -14.24 -3.14
N LEU A 242 -27.70 -14.61 -2.28
CA LEU A 242 -28.88 -13.78 -2.03
C LEU A 242 -28.52 -12.72 -1.00
N VAL A 243 -28.63 -11.45 -1.40
CA VAL A 243 -28.20 -10.32 -0.59
C VAL A 243 -29.34 -9.35 -0.35
N LEU A 244 -29.46 -8.91 0.91
CA LEU A 244 -30.38 -7.86 1.31
C LEU A 244 -29.91 -6.49 0.78
N ARG A 245 -30.86 -5.64 0.41
CA ARG A 245 -30.64 -4.24 0.00
C ARG A 245 -29.66 -3.47 0.89
N ALA A 246 -29.79 -3.65 2.21
CA ALA A 246 -28.99 -2.96 3.21
C ALA A 246 -27.49 -3.30 3.16
N LEU A 247 -27.12 -4.39 2.48
CA LEU A 247 -25.75 -4.86 2.32
C LEU A 247 -25.18 -4.52 0.93
N LEU A 248 -25.91 -3.77 0.10
CA LEU A 248 -25.46 -3.34 -1.22
C LEU A 248 -25.19 -1.85 -1.24
N ARG A 249 -24.26 -1.46 -2.09
CA ARG A 249 -24.07 -0.07 -2.52
C ARG A 249 -23.60 -0.01 -3.98
N PRO A 250 -23.69 1.15 -4.64
CA PRO A 250 -23.14 1.32 -5.98
C PRO A 250 -21.65 0.97 -6.01
N TYR A 251 -21.19 0.36 -7.10
CA TYR A 251 -19.76 0.22 -7.32
C TYR A 251 -19.11 1.58 -7.52
N CYS A 252 -18.11 1.89 -6.70
CA CYS A 252 -17.33 3.13 -6.82
C CYS A 252 -15.99 2.82 -7.49
N LYS A 253 -15.88 3.21 -8.76
CA LYS A 253 -14.60 3.19 -9.47
C LYS A 253 -13.63 4.14 -8.76
N GLN A 254 -12.44 3.65 -8.47
CA GLN A 254 -11.33 4.48 -8.08
C GLN A 254 -10.85 5.19 -9.35
N ASP A 255 -11.40 6.38 -9.64
CA ASP A 255 -10.80 7.20 -10.70
C ASP A 255 -9.37 7.56 -10.27
N ASP A 256 -8.43 7.28 -11.16
CA ASP A 256 -7.03 7.64 -11.00
C ASP A 256 -6.93 9.18 -10.95
N GLN A 257 -7.00 9.72 -9.73
CA GLN A 257 -6.41 10.99 -9.34
C GLN A 257 -6.82 12.21 -10.20
N GLU A 258 -8.00 12.79 -9.95
CA GLU A 258 -8.20 14.24 -10.14
C GLU A 258 -8.71 14.90 -8.85
N LEU A 259 -7.78 15.55 -8.16
CA LEU A 259 -8.07 16.68 -7.30
C LEU A 259 -8.44 17.87 -8.21
N MET A 260 -9.72 18.18 -8.39
CA MET A 260 -10.23 19.56 -8.53
C MET A 260 -11.77 19.60 -8.41
N PRO A 261 -12.36 20.67 -7.84
CA PRO A 261 -13.79 20.90 -7.86
C PRO A 261 -14.21 21.46 -9.21
N CYS A 262 -14.85 20.65 -10.05
CA CYS A 262 -15.42 21.14 -11.31
C CYS A 262 -16.89 21.51 -11.10
N THR A 263 -17.08 22.81 -10.87
CA THR A 263 -18.33 23.56 -10.99
C THR A 263 -19.15 23.13 -12.20
N ALA A 264 -20.46 23.02 -11.97
CA ALA A 264 -21.48 22.88 -12.99
C ALA A 264 -21.29 23.89 -14.13
N LYS A 265 -21.15 23.40 -15.36
CA LYS A 265 -21.42 24.22 -16.55
C LYS A 265 -22.93 24.41 -16.63
N ILE A 266 -23.41 25.53 -16.11
CA ILE A 266 -24.73 26.05 -16.46
C ILE A 266 -24.67 26.44 -17.94
N SER A 267 -25.38 25.67 -18.76
CA SER A 267 -25.72 26.04 -20.12
C SER A 267 -26.84 27.08 -20.04
N CYS A 268 -26.49 28.36 -20.21
CA CYS A 268 -27.47 29.38 -20.56
C CYS A 268 -27.70 29.30 -22.07
N ARG A 269 -28.87 28.82 -22.47
CA ARG A 269 -29.39 28.97 -23.83
C ARG A 269 -29.87 30.41 -23.99
N CYS A 270 -29.41 31.07 -25.03
CA CYS A 270 -30.19 32.12 -25.67
C CYS A 270 -30.43 31.70 -27.12
N SER A 271 -31.69 31.69 -27.50
CA SER A 271 -32.23 31.67 -28.87
C SER A 271 -33.45 32.60 -28.88
N PRO A 272 -33.91 33.11 -30.03
CA PRO A 272 -33.36 33.00 -31.39
C PRO A 272 -32.51 34.20 -31.80
#